data_AF-A0A093HP79-F1
#
_entry.id   AF-A0A093HP79-F1
#
_cell.length_a   1.000
_cell.length_b   1.000
_cell.length_c   1.000
_cell.angle_alpha   90.00
_cell.angle_beta   90.00
_cell.angle_gamma   90.00
#
_symmetry.space_group_name_H-M   'P 1'
#
loop_
_entity.id
_entity.type
_entity.pdbx_description
1 polymer ?
#
loop_
_entity_poly.entity_id
_entity_poly.type
_entity_poly.pdbx_seq_one_letter_code
_entity_poly.pdbx_strand_id
1 'polypeptide(L)'
;MTSVKEQEAIKKLMAFLQEWDSARKVARSRILDNFIKSNHGKTGPELELEFSQGASLFLARLTAWLRMIYMYGTCLGKLLKSIGIFLSAASGHRYLMEFLEIGGVLTLLEILGLSHLKEEDQRESVKLLQLVANAGRKYKELICESYGVQSIAEFLATSRSAEAQEEAQLLLESLGHGNPKYQNQVYKGLVAVLPCTSPRAQQLSLQTLRVMQDVVGEAPGSVAEPLLSVLRSRHLEVQYEAIQLLRALMACKVRLALLKGLVALLIAPREEAFAFCDETAQALLCLREPMLVYIQQAAAAKAIG
;
A
#
# COMPACT_ATOMS: atom_id res chain seq x y z
N MET A 1 9.64 -49.08 -3.19
CA MET A 1 8.32 -49.35 -3.80
C MET A 1 7.31 -48.42 -3.13
N THR A 2 6.65 -47.54 -3.89
CA THR A 2 5.60 -46.67 -3.34
C THR A 2 4.40 -47.50 -2.89
N SER A 3 3.80 -47.16 -1.75
CA SER A 3 2.67 -47.92 -1.23
C SER A 3 1.43 -47.72 -2.11
N VAL A 4 0.50 -48.69 -2.10
CA VAL A 4 -0.79 -48.58 -2.84
C VAL A 4 -1.54 -47.30 -2.46
N LYS A 5 -1.47 -46.89 -1.18
CA LYS A 5 -2.09 -45.64 -0.69
C LYS A 5 -1.45 -44.39 -1.29
N GLU A 6 -0.12 -44.37 -1.41
CA GLU A 6 0.60 -43.26 -2.04
C GLU A 6 0.27 -43.14 -3.52
N GLN A 7 0.19 -44.27 -4.24
CA GLN A 7 -0.19 -44.28 -5.65
C GLN A 7 -1.62 -43.75 -5.87
N GLU A 8 -2.55 -44.06 -4.97
CA GLU A 8 -3.91 -43.53 -5.06
C GLU A 8 -3.98 -42.03 -4.76
N ALA A 9 -3.19 -41.55 -3.78
CA ALA A 9 -3.11 -40.13 -3.45
C ALA A 9 -2.51 -39.31 -4.62
N ILE A 10 -1.45 -39.82 -5.27
CA ILE A 10 -0.89 -39.22 -6.49
C ILE A 10 -1.92 -39.18 -7.62
N LYS A 11 -2.70 -40.25 -7.83
CA LYS A 11 -3.78 -40.25 -8.84
C LYS A 11 -4.83 -39.17 -8.56
N LYS A 12 -5.22 -38.98 -7.30
CA LYS A 12 -6.18 -37.92 -6.90
C LYS A 12 -5.62 -36.52 -7.17
N LEU A 13 -4.34 -36.29 -6.83
CA LEU A 13 -3.66 -35.04 -7.16
C LEU A 13 -3.69 -34.78 -8.67
N MET A 14 -3.30 -35.76 -9.49
CA MET A 14 -3.24 -35.57 -10.94
C MET A 14 -4.61 -35.30 -11.55
N ALA A 15 -5.66 -35.96 -11.05
CA ALA A 15 -7.04 -35.69 -11.45
C ALA A 15 -7.47 -34.25 -11.07
N PHE A 16 -7.14 -33.79 -9.86
CA PHE A 16 -7.40 -32.42 -9.43
C PHE A 16 -6.68 -31.38 -10.30
N LEU A 17 -5.40 -31.61 -10.63
CA LEU A 17 -4.64 -30.72 -11.50
C LEU A 17 -5.23 -30.69 -12.92
N GLN A 18 -5.66 -31.84 -13.45
CA GLN A 18 -6.33 -31.92 -14.75
C GLN A 18 -7.69 -31.21 -14.76
N GLU A 19 -8.44 -31.28 -13.65
CA GLU A 19 -9.67 -30.51 -13.47
C GLU A 19 -9.37 -29.00 -13.53
N TRP A 20 -8.33 -28.52 -12.83
CA TRP A 20 -7.91 -27.13 -12.89
C TRP A 20 -7.50 -26.69 -14.31
N ASP A 21 -6.72 -27.52 -15.01
CA ASP A 21 -6.18 -27.21 -16.33
C ASP A 21 -7.30 -27.11 -17.38
N SER A 22 -8.32 -27.96 -17.29
CA SER A 22 -9.49 -27.98 -18.19
C SER A 22 -10.64 -27.04 -17.77
N ALA A 23 -10.61 -26.54 -16.53
CA ALA A 23 -11.68 -25.72 -15.99
C ALA A 23 -11.83 -24.36 -16.68
N ARG A 24 -13.08 -23.98 -16.93
CA ARG A 24 -13.45 -22.61 -17.34
C ARG A 24 -13.63 -21.71 -16.12
N LYS A 25 -13.88 -20.41 -16.36
CA LYS A 25 -14.06 -19.36 -15.33
C LYS A 25 -14.87 -19.80 -14.09
N VAL A 26 -16.08 -20.32 -14.28
CA VAL A 26 -16.97 -20.69 -13.16
C VAL A 26 -16.41 -21.87 -12.37
N ALA A 27 -15.89 -22.90 -13.06
CA ALA A 27 -15.28 -24.06 -12.42
C ALA A 27 -14.01 -23.67 -11.64
N ARG A 28 -13.12 -22.84 -12.23
CA ARG A 28 -11.95 -22.30 -11.53
C ARG A 28 -12.34 -21.51 -10.29
N SER A 29 -13.38 -20.67 -10.36
CA SER A 29 -13.87 -19.97 -9.18
C SER A 29 -14.29 -20.93 -8.07
N ARG A 30 -14.99 -22.03 -8.39
CA ARG A 30 -15.43 -23.02 -7.39
C ARG A 30 -14.25 -23.77 -6.80
N ILE A 31 -13.27 -24.15 -7.62
CA ILE A 31 -12.03 -24.79 -7.17
C ILE A 31 -11.31 -23.87 -6.18
N LEU A 32 -11.15 -22.57 -6.50
CA LEU A 32 -10.53 -21.60 -5.59
C LEU A 32 -11.31 -21.43 -4.29
N ASP A 33 -12.64 -21.34 -4.34
CA ASP A 33 -13.47 -21.21 -3.13
C ASP A 33 -13.32 -22.44 -2.21
N ASN A 34 -13.33 -23.64 -2.80
CA ASN A 34 -13.14 -24.88 -2.05
C ASN A 34 -11.73 -24.95 -1.46
N PHE A 35 -10.72 -24.60 -2.25
CA PHE A 35 -9.33 -24.56 -1.80
C PHE A 35 -9.16 -23.61 -0.61
N ILE A 36 -9.67 -22.37 -0.72
CA ILE A 36 -9.57 -21.36 0.35
C ILE A 36 -10.20 -21.88 1.64
N LYS A 37 -11.42 -22.42 1.56
CA LYS A 37 -12.15 -22.93 2.73
C LYS A 37 -11.42 -24.08 3.41
N SER A 38 -10.84 -24.99 2.64
CA SER A 38 -10.21 -26.20 3.16
C SER A 38 -8.78 -25.99 3.65
N ASN A 39 -8.08 -24.95 3.17
CA ASN A 39 -6.63 -24.79 3.38
C ASN A 39 -6.22 -23.54 4.17
N HIS A 40 -7.16 -22.72 4.59
CA HIS A 40 -6.84 -21.55 5.40
C HIS A 40 -6.14 -21.94 6.72
N GLY A 41 -5.00 -21.30 7.01
CA GLY A 41 -4.24 -21.51 8.24
C GLY A 41 -3.35 -22.75 8.26
N LYS A 42 -3.26 -23.53 7.17
CA LYS A 42 -2.38 -24.69 7.09
C LYS A 42 -0.90 -24.32 6.98
N THR A 43 -0.07 -25.18 7.54
CA THR A 43 1.38 -25.16 7.44
C THR A 43 1.85 -25.80 6.13
N GLY A 44 3.11 -25.55 5.76
CA GLY A 44 3.74 -26.13 4.57
C GLY A 44 3.66 -27.66 4.54
N PRO A 45 4.01 -28.39 5.62
CA PRO A 45 3.87 -29.84 5.69
C PRO A 45 2.42 -30.34 5.54
N GLU A 46 1.44 -29.62 6.07
CA GLU A 46 0.02 -29.99 5.92
C GLU A 46 -0.46 -29.81 4.48
N LEU A 47 -0.03 -28.74 3.81
CA LEU A 47 -0.29 -28.54 2.38
C LEU A 47 0.39 -29.65 1.55
N GLU A 48 1.64 -29.98 1.82
CA GLU A 48 2.31 -31.07 1.10
C GLU A 48 1.64 -32.42 1.36
N LEU A 49 1.14 -32.67 2.58
CA LEU A 49 0.37 -33.88 2.87
C LEU A 49 -0.94 -33.94 2.06
N GLU A 50 -1.69 -32.83 1.99
CA GLU A 50 -2.93 -32.75 1.21
C GLU A 50 -2.68 -32.98 -0.29
N PHE A 51 -1.60 -32.41 -0.80
CA PHE A 51 -1.26 -32.47 -2.22
C PHE A 51 -0.27 -33.58 -2.56
N SER A 52 -0.10 -34.61 -1.72
CA SER A 52 0.79 -35.74 -2.00
C SER A 52 2.22 -35.32 -2.42
N GLN A 53 2.78 -34.34 -1.72
CA GLN A 53 4.07 -33.68 -1.99
C GLN A 53 4.14 -32.89 -3.30
N GLY A 54 2.98 -32.54 -3.87
CA GLY A 54 2.81 -31.80 -5.12
C GLY A 54 2.19 -30.43 -4.96
N ALA A 55 2.21 -29.83 -3.75
CA ALA A 55 1.55 -28.55 -3.49
C ALA A 55 2.13 -27.42 -4.37
N SER A 56 3.44 -27.46 -4.61
CA SER A 56 4.17 -26.53 -5.49
C SER A 56 3.66 -26.58 -6.94
N LEU A 57 3.18 -27.73 -7.42
CA LEU A 57 2.62 -27.87 -8.77
C LEU A 57 1.29 -27.11 -8.92
N PHE A 58 0.51 -27.03 -7.84
CA PHE A 58 -0.71 -26.24 -7.85
C PHE A 58 -0.40 -24.74 -7.75
N LEU A 59 0.55 -24.35 -6.88
CA LEU A 59 1.01 -22.97 -6.82
C LEU A 59 1.50 -22.47 -8.18
N ALA A 60 2.32 -23.23 -8.89
CA ALA A 60 2.80 -22.89 -10.24
C ALA A 60 1.66 -22.63 -11.24
N ARG A 61 0.56 -23.39 -11.14
CA ARG A 61 -0.63 -23.19 -11.98
C ARG A 61 -1.42 -21.95 -11.58
N LEU A 62 -1.56 -21.68 -10.28
CA LEU A 62 -2.22 -20.46 -9.79
C LEU A 62 -1.46 -19.22 -10.25
N THR A 63 -0.13 -19.24 -10.19
CA THR A 63 0.69 -18.09 -10.55
C THR A 63 0.80 -17.90 -12.05
N ALA A 64 0.89 -18.98 -12.84
CA ALA A 64 0.76 -18.90 -14.30
C ALA A 64 -0.59 -18.31 -14.70
N TRP A 65 -1.67 -18.77 -14.05
CA TRP A 65 -3.00 -18.22 -14.28
C TRP A 65 -3.09 -16.74 -13.90
N LEU A 66 -2.50 -16.33 -12.77
CA LEU A 66 -2.44 -14.93 -12.33
C LEU A 66 -1.86 -14.03 -13.42
N ARG A 67 -0.71 -14.41 -13.99
CA ARG A 67 -0.06 -13.67 -15.08
C ARG A 67 -0.93 -13.54 -16.33
N MET A 68 -1.81 -14.50 -16.59
CA MET A 68 -2.70 -14.45 -17.76
C MET A 68 -3.93 -13.55 -17.54
N ILE A 69 -4.40 -13.40 -16.30
CA ILE A 69 -5.74 -12.86 -16.03
C ILE A 69 -5.78 -11.58 -15.20
N TYR A 70 -4.66 -11.17 -14.56
CA TYR A 70 -4.67 -10.02 -13.64
C TYR A 70 -5.16 -8.73 -14.29
N MET A 71 -4.86 -8.51 -15.58
CA MET A 71 -5.33 -7.35 -16.33
C MET A 71 -6.85 -7.32 -16.54
N TYR A 72 -7.54 -8.45 -16.43
CA TYR A 72 -8.99 -8.56 -16.67
C TYR A 72 -9.81 -8.76 -15.39
N GLY A 73 -9.17 -8.92 -14.22
CA GLY A 73 -9.83 -9.02 -12.91
C GLY A 73 -10.72 -10.27 -12.69
N THR A 74 -10.72 -11.24 -13.61
CA THR A 74 -11.62 -12.39 -13.50
C THR A 74 -11.21 -13.32 -12.35
N CYS A 75 -12.03 -13.39 -11.30
CA CYS A 75 -11.75 -14.21 -10.10
C CYS A 75 -10.45 -13.84 -9.37
N LEU A 76 -9.95 -12.61 -9.56
CA LEU A 76 -8.63 -12.20 -9.11
C LEU A 76 -8.48 -12.28 -7.59
N GLY A 77 -9.41 -11.75 -6.79
CA GLY A 77 -9.33 -11.82 -5.33
C GLY A 77 -9.29 -13.24 -4.78
N LYS A 78 -10.00 -14.19 -5.38
CA LYS A 78 -9.95 -15.61 -4.97
C LYS A 78 -8.60 -16.23 -5.31
N LEU A 79 -8.04 -15.86 -6.46
CA LEU A 79 -6.72 -16.32 -6.88
C LEU A 79 -5.63 -15.78 -5.95
N LEU A 80 -5.66 -14.48 -5.64
CA LEU A 80 -4.72 -13.84 -4.71
C LEU A 80 -4.82 -14.45 -3.31
N LYS A 81 -6.04 -14.66 -2.78
CA LYS A 81 -6.23 -15.35 -1.50
C LYS A 81 -5.68 -16.77 -1.49
N SER A 82 -5.85 -17.51 -2.59
CA SER A 82 -5.32 -18.86 -2.72
C SER A 82 -3.79 -18.86 -2.73
N ILE A 83 -3.15 -17.93 -3.44
CA ILE A 83 -1.70 -17.73 -3.39
C ILE A 83 -1.25 -17.34 -1.97
N GLY A 84 -2.02 -16.50 -1.28
CA GLY A 84 -1.75 -16.08 0.10
C GLY A 84 -1.68 -17.24 1.10
N ILE A 85 -2.46 -18.31 0.89
CA ILE A 85 -2.37 -19.53 1.71
C ILE A 85 -0.98 -20.15 1.60
N PHE A 86 -0.42 -20.26 0.39
CA PHE A 86 0.93 -20.77 0.20
C PHE A 86 1.99 -19.84 0.82
N LEU A 87 1.88 -18.53 0.60
CA LEU A 87 2.87 -17.55 1.09
C LEU A 87 2.87 -17.39 2.60
N SER A 88 1.74 -17.63 3.26
CA SER A 88 1.60 -17.54 4.73
C SER A 88 1.86 -18.86 5.46
N ALA A 89 2.01 -19.97 4.74
CA ALA A 89 2.19 -21.28 5.34
C ALA A 89 3.51 -21.37 6.13
N ALA A 90 3.42 -21.65 7.44
CA ALA A 90 4.59 -21.87 8.27
C ALA A 90 5.41 -23.05 7.73
N SER A 91 6.75 -22.93 7.73
CA SER A 91 7.66 -23.90 7.10
C SER A 91 7.45 -24.08 5.57
N GLY A 92 6.74 -23.15 4.92
CA GLY A 92 6.47 -23.15 3.47
C GLY A 92 7.40 -22.25 2.66
N HIS A 93 8.62 -21.95 3.12
CA HIS A 93 9.51 -20.95 2.50
C HIS A 93 9.77 -21.18 1.00
N ARG A 94 9.74 -22.44 0.55
CA ARG A 94 9.84 -22.80 -0.88
C ARG A 94 8.80 -22.10 -1.74
N TYR A 95 7.57 -21.97 -1.26
CA TYR A 95 6.46 -21.36 -2.01
C TYR A 95 6.69 -19.88 -2.24
N LEU A 96 7.26 -19.19 -1.24
CA LEU A 96 7.68 -17.81 -1.38
C LEU A 96 8.77 -17.69 -2.45
N MET A 97 9.79 -18.54 -2.42
CA MET A 97 10.86 -18.50 -3.43
C MET A 97 10.31 -18.74 -4.85
N GLU A 98 9.50 -19.78 -5.03
CA GLU A 98 8.85 -20.10 -6.31
C GLU A 98 7.99 -18.94 -6.82
N PHE A 99 7.26 -18.25 -5.94
CA PHE A 99 6.47 -17.06 -6.30
C PHE A 99 7.33 -15.86 -6.69
N LEU A 100 8.48 -15.67 -6.05
CA LEU A 100 9.38 -14.56 -6.36
C LEU A 100 10.15 -14.78 -7.67
N GLU A 101 10.61 -16.00 -7.92
CA GLU A 101 11.37 -16.38 -9.12
C GLU A 101 10.62 -16.11 -10.43
N ILE A 102 9.28 -16.23 -10.41
CA ILE A 102 8.42 -15.97 -11.56
C ILE A 102 8.03 -14.48 -11.71
N GLY A 103 8.57 -13.58 -10.88
CA GLY A 103 8.20 -12.16 -10.89
C GLY A 103 6.87 -11.85 -10.20
N GLY A 104 6.52 -12.60 -9.15
CA GLY A 104 5.29 -12.39 -8.39
C GLY A 104 5.15 -10.96 -7.86
N VAL A 105 6.22 -10.37 -7.31
CA VAL A 105 6.22 -8.98 -6.79
C VAL A 105 5.83 -7.97 -7.87
N LEU A 106 6.44 -8.05 -9.05
CA LEU A 106 6.13 -7.13 -10.16
C LEU A 106 4.64 -7.22 -10.55
N THR A 107 4.11 -8.44 -10.63
CA THR A 107 2.70 -8.66 -10.96
C THR A 107 1.77 -8.07 -9.88
N LEU A 108 2.12 -8.21 -8.60
CA LEU A 108 1.33 -7.62 -7.51
C LEU A 108 1.36 -6.09 -7.53
N LEU A 109 2.51 -5.49 -7.82
CA LEU A 109 2.66 -4.04 -7.95
C LEU A 109 1.89 -3.50 -9.16
N GLU A 110 1.93 -4.20 -10.30
CA GLU A 110 1.14 -3.83 -11.48
C GLU A 110 -0.36 -3.83 -11.19
N ILE A 111 -0.88 -4.81 -10.43
CA ILE A 111 -2.31 -4.86 -10.02
C ILE A 111 -2.73 -3.57 -9.29
N LEU A 112 -1.86 -2.98 -8.46
CA LEU A 112 -2.17 -1.74 -7.73
C LEU A 112 -2.36 -0.55 -8.67
N GLY A 113 -1.68 -0.53 -9.83
CA GLY A 113 -1.77 0.54 -10.82
C GLY A 113 -2.99 0.44 -11.76
N LEU A 114 -3.74 -0.67 -11.72
CA LEU A 114 -4.87 -0.88 -12.63
C LEU A 114 -6.17 -0.29 -12.07
N SER A 115 -6.51 0.91 -12.54
CA SER A 115 -7.67 1.69 -12.06
C SER A 115 -9.04 1.06 -12.31
N HIS A 116 -9.15 0.12 -13.26
CA HIS A 116 -10.41 -0.57 -13.57
C HIS A 116 -10.67 -1.82 -12.71
N LEU A 117 -9.68 -2.27 -11.93
CA LEU A 117 -9.85 -3.40 -11.02
C LEU A 117 -10.65 -3.00 -9.78
N LYS A 118 -11.22 -4.00 -9.11
CA LYS A 118 -11.88 -3.78 -7.82
C LYS A 118 -10.83 -3.50 -6.75
N GLU A 119 -11.08 -2.48 -5.94
CA GLU A 119 -10.16 -2.14 -4.83
C GLU A 119 -10.03 -3.28 -3.80
N GLU A 120 -11.04 -4.16 -3.68
CA GLU A 120 -10.93 -5.39 -2.88
C GLU A 120 -9.82 -6.33 -3.39
N ASP A 121 -9.69 -6.48 -4.72
CA ASP A 121 -8.67 -7.32 -5.34
C ASP A 121 -7.28 -6.68 -5.19
N GLN A 122 -7.19 -5.34 -5.36
CA GLN A 122 -5.96 -4.59 -5.14
C GLN A 122 -5.50 -4.66 -3.69
N ARG A 123 -6.43 -4.58 -2.74
CA ARG A 123 -6.15 -4.79 -1.32
C ARG A 123 -5.58 -6.19 -1.05
N GLU A 124 -6.12 -7.24 -1.66
CA GLU A 124 -5.52 -8.58 -1.53
C GLU A 124 -4.10 -8.62 -2.12
N SER A 125 -3.81 -7.86 -3.17
CA SER A 125 -2.45 -7.71 -3.70
C SER A 125 -1.50 -7.07 -2.67
N VAL A 126 -1.95 -6.02 -1.97
CA VAL A 126 -1.20 -5.40 -0.88
C VAL A 126 -0.92 -6.40 0.25
N LYS A 127 -1.89 -7.23 0.63
CA LYS A 127 -1.71 -8.27 1.66
C LYS A 127 -0.65 -9.30 1.26
N LEU A 128 -0.61 -9.71 -0.01
CA LEU A 128 0.45 -10.59 -0.50
C LEU A 128 1.82 -9.91 -0.45
N LEU A 129 1.92 -8.62 -0.80
CA LEU A 129 3.16 -7.86 -0.66
C LEU A 129 3.60 -7.74 0.81
N GLN A 130 2.67 -7.60 1.76
CA GLN A 130 2.97 -7.64 3.19
C GLN A 130 3.53 -9.01 3.62
N LEU A 131 2.97 -10.12 3.16
CA LEU A 131 3.51 -11.46 3.42
C LEU A 131 4.96 -11.58 2.91
N VAL A 132 5.24 -11.06 1.71
CA VAL A 132 6.59 -11.01 1.14
C VAL A 132 7.51 -10.14 2.02
N ALA A 133 7.09 -8.92 2.38
CA ALA A 133 7.87 -8.00 3.22
C ALA A 133 8.17 -8.59 4.61
N ASN A 134 7.23 -9.31 5.20
CA ASN A 134 7.34 -9.91 6.52
C ASN A 134 8.27 -11.13 6.55
N ALA A 135 8.58 -11.73 5.41
CA ALA A 135 9.55 -12.82 5.33
C ALA A 135 11.02 -12.36 5.58
N GLY A 136 11.28 -11.05 5.63
CA GLY A 136 12.56 -10.49 6.07
C GLY A 136 13.09 -9.36 5.21
N ARG A 137 14.19 -8.73 5.68
CA ARG A 137 14.79 -7.53 5.07
C ARG A 137 15.04 -7.67 3.57
N LYS A 138 15.65 -8.78 3.13
CA LYS A 138 15.97 -9.00 1.70
C LYS A 138 14.74 -8.91 0.79
N TYR A 139 13.57 -9.29 1.29
CA TYR A 139 12.32 -9.23 0.54
C TYR A 139 11.70 -7.83 0.55
N LYS A 140 11.85 -7.08 1.66
CA LYS A 140 11.53 -5.65 1.70
C LYS A 140 12.34 -4.88 0.66
N GLU A 141 13.65 -5.15 0.61
CA GLU A 141 14.57 -4.55 -0.36
C GLU A 141 14.14 -4.87 -1.80
N LEU A 142 13.79 -6.13 -2.10
CA LEU A 142 13.27 -6.53 -3.41
C LEU A 142 12.01 -5.74 -3.82
N ILE A 143 11.06 -5.53 -2.90
CA ILE A 143 9.87 -4.72 -3.17
C ILE A 143 10.26 -3.27 -3.48
N CYS A 144 11.18 -2.68 -2.70
CA CYS A 144 11.65 -1.31 -2.92
C CYS A 144 12.41 -1.14 -4.25
N GLU A 145 13.25 -2.11 -4.62
CA GLU A 145 13.99 -2.14 -5.91
C GLU A 145 13.05 -2.24 -7.10
N SER A 146 11.91 -2.90 -6.92
CA SER A 146 10.87 -3.07 -7.94
C SER A 146 9.93 -1.87 -8.06
N TYR A 147 10.38 -0.66 -7.67
CA TYR A 147 9.56 0.56 -7.59
C TYR A 147 8.35 0.47 -6.64
N GLY A 148 8.34 -0.50 -5.71
CA GLY A 148 7.18 -0.76 -4.86
C GLY A 148 6.75 0.41 -4.00
N VAL A 149 7.71 1.20 -3.47
CA VAL A 149 7.38 2.40 -2.67
C VAL A 149 6.52 3.38 -3.48
N GLN A 150 6.86 3.62 -4.74
CA GLN A 150 6.12 4.53 -5.60
C GLN A 150 4.72 3.97 -5.89
N SER A 151 4.63 2.72 -6.33
CA SER A 151 3.34 2.09 -6.67
C SER A 151 2.39 2.03 -5.47
N ILE A 152 2.89 1.72 -4.28
CA ILE A 152 2.08 1.63 -3.05
C ILE A 152 1.67 3.04 -2.59
N ALA A 153 2.55 4.04 -2.68
CA ALA A 153 2.22 5.43 -2.34
C ALA A 153 1.16 6.01 -3.30
N GLU A 154 1.28 5.73 -4.60
CA GLU A 154 0.28 6.13 -5.60
C GLU A 154 -1.06 5.44 -5.35
N PHE A 155 -1.05 4.14 -5.02
CA PHE A 155 -2.26 3.41 -4.64
C PHE A 155 -2.93 4.01 -3.38
N LEU A 156 -2.15 4.33 -2.34
CA LEU A 156 -2.64 4.99 -1.13
C LEU A 156 -3.31 6.34 -1.46
N ALA A 157 -2.69 7.13 -2.34
CA ALA A 157 -3.18 8.45 -2.73
C ALA A 157 -4.46 8.41 -3.58
N THR A 158 -4.65 7.36 -4.38
CA THR A 158 -5.73 7.26 -5.38
C THR A 158 -6.90 6.38 -4.97
N SER A 159 -6.70 5.44 -4.05
CA SER A 159 -7.75 4.53 -3.57
C SER A 159 -8.85 5.27 -2.80
N ARG A 160 -10.08 4.77 -2.92
CA ARG A 160 -11.28 5.28 -2.24
C ARG A 160 -11.68 4.43 -1.02
N SER A 161 -11.17 3.21 -0.92
CA SER A 161 -11.44 2.27 0.17
C SER A 161 -10.52 2.54 1.35
N ALA A 162 -11.13 2.90 2.49
CA ALA A 162 -10.40 3.10 3.74
C ALA A 162 -9.59 1.85 4.14
N GLU A 163 -10.18 0.67 4.00
CA GLU A 163 -9.50 -0.60 4.31
C GLU A 163 -8.30 -0.84 3.37
N ALA A 164 -8.39 -0.47 2.10
CA ALA A 164 -7.27 -0.62 1.17
C ALA A 164 -6.14 0.37 1.46
N GLN A 165 -6.48 1.61 1.82
CA GLN A 165 -5.53 2.64 2.22
C GLN A 165 -4.79 2.25 3.52
N GLU A 166 -5.48 1.67 4.50
CA GLU A 166 -4.86 1.19 5.74
C GLU A 166 -3.86 0.06 5.48
N GLU A 167 -4.21 -0.91 4.64
CA GLU A 167 -3.27 -1.99 4.28
C GLU A 167 -2.04 -1.45 3.52
N ALA A 168 -2.22 -0.43 2.67
CA ALA A 168 -1.13 0.21 1.95
C ALA A 168 -0.20 0.99 2.90
N GLN A 169 -0.78 1.68 3.88
CA GLN A 169 -0.05 2.38 4.94
C GLN A 169 0.80 1.41 5.77
N LEU A 170 0.21 0.31 6.24
CA LEU A 170 0.91 -0.72 7.02
C LEU A 170 2.09 -1.31 6.24
N LEU A 171 1.91 -1.51 4.93
CA LEU A 171 2.99 -1.98 4.06
C LEU A 171 4.11 -0.93 3.93
N LEU A 172 3.80 0.34 3.67
CA LEU A 172 4.80 1.41 3.59
C LEU A 172 5.58 1.55 4.91
N GLU A 173 4.88 1.52 6.04
CA GLU A 173 5.50 1.53 7.37
C GLU A 173 6.44 0.34 7.55
N SER A 174 5.99 -0.89 7.21
CA SER A 174 6.81 -2.09 7.29
C SER A 174 8.05 -2.00 6.38
N LEU A 175 7.93 -1.45 5.17
CA LEU A 175 9.06 -1.27 4.26
C LEU A 175 10.11 -0.30 4.80
N GLY A 176 9.73 0.66 5.64
CA GLY A 176 10.67 1.58 6.30
C GLY A 176 11.35 0.96 7.53
N HIS A 177 10.64 0.13 8.30
CA HIS A 177 11.17 -0.48 9.52
C HIS A 177 12.11 -1.66 9.26
N GLY A 178 13.28 -1.64 9.91
CA GLY A 178 14.29 -2.69 9.78
C GLY A 178 14.94 -2.76 8.38
N ASN A 179 14.81 -1.70 7.58
CA ASN A 179 15.29 -1.61 6.19
C ASN A 179 16.07 -0.31 5.92
N PRO A 180 17.28 -0.14 6.50
CA PRO A 180 18.02 1.13 6.44
C PRO A 180 18.32 1.65 5.03
N LYS A 181 18.51 0.74 4.06
CA LYS A 181 18.83 1.08 2.66
C LYS A 181 17.72 1.91 2.00
N TYR A 182 16.46 1.67 2.36
CA TYR A 182 15.29 2.26 1.69
C TYR A 182 14.45 3.17 2.56
N GLN A 183 14.80 3.38 3.83
CA GLN A 183 14.14 4.30 4.76
C GLN A 183 13.86 5.68 4.14
N ASN A 184 14.88 6.29 3.53
CA ASN A 184 14.75 7.60 2.88
C ASN A 184 13.83 7.55 1.63
N GLN A 185 13.81 6.43 0.90
CA GLN A 185 12.91 6.27 -0.24
C GLN A 185 11.46 6.18 0.24
N VAL A 186 11.19 5.37 1.28
CA VAL A 186 9.86 5.24 1.90
C VAL A 186 9.39 6.59 2.44
N TYR A 187 10.26 7.31 3.16
CA TYR A 187 9.94 8.64 3.67
C TYR A 187 9.56 9.60 2.54
N LYS A 188 10.36 9.66 1.46
CA LYS A 188 10.03 10.49 0.28
C LYS A 188 8.74 10.05 -0.41
N GLY A 189 8.48 8.76 -0.49
CA GLY A 189 7.23 8.20 -1.03
C GLY A 189 6.01 8.68 -0.24
N LEU A 190 6.08 8.65 1.09
CA LEU A 190 5.04 9.19 1.97
C LEU A 190 4.86 10.71 1.78
N VAL A 191 5.96 11.48 1.72
CA VAL A 191 5.90 12.92 1.42
C VAL A 191 5.20 13.20 0.09
N ALA A 192 5.41 12.36 -0.93
CA ALA A 192 4.77 12.49 -2.24
C ALA A 192 3.24 12.24 -2.21
N VAL A 193 2.70 11.62 -1.15
CA VAL A 193 1.25 11.45 -0.94
C VAL A 193 0.59 12.75 -0.44
N LEU A 194 1.33 13.61 0.26
CA LEU A 194 0.77 14.81 0.91
C LEU A 194 0.00 15.75 -0.04
N PRO A 195 0.42 15.98 -1.31
CA PRO A 195 -0.33 16.81 -2.24
C PRO A 195 -1.63 16.20 -2.79
N CYS A 196 -1.99 14.96 -2.44
CA CYS A 196 -3.18 14.30 -2.97
C CYS A 196 -4.49 14.94 -2.47
N THR A 197 -5.60 14.58 -3.11
CA THR A 197 -6.93 15.10 -2.77
C THR A 197 -7.64 14.33 -1.67
N SER A 198 -7.14 13.13 -1.30
CA SER A 198 -7.77 12.25 -0.30
C SER A 198 -7.31 12.63 1.11
N PRO A 199 -8.21 13.18 1.97
CA PRO A 199 -7.84 13.58 3.33
C PRO A 199 -7.37 12.39 4.17
N ARG A 200 -7.99 11.22 3.96
CA ARG A 200 -7.60 9.98 4.63
C ARG A 200 -6.18 9.58 4.24
N ALA A 201 -5.83 9.59 2.95
CA ALA A 201 -4.47 9.27 2.51
C ALA A 201 -3.43 10.25 3.08
N GLN A 202 -3.74 11.55 3.10
CA GLN A 202 -2.89 12.57 3.73
C GLN A 202 -2.69 12.26 5.22
N GLN A 203 -3.77 12.00 5.96
CA GLN A 203 -3.73 11.66 7.38
C GLN A 203 -2.85 10.42 7.63
N LEU A 204 -3.08 9.33 6.91
CA LEU A 204 -2.32 8.09 7.07
C LEU A 204 -0.84 8.29 6.72
N SER A 205 -0.55 9.06 5.67
CA SER A 205 0.83 9.39 5.30
C SER A 205 1.53 10.19 6.40
N LEU A 206 0.88 11.22 6.95
CA LEU A 206 1.43 12.04 8.05
C LEU A 206 1.68 11.23 9.32
N GLN A 207 0.74 10.35 9.68
CA GLN A 207 0.91 9.44 10.82
C GLN A 207 2.15 8.55 10.63
N THR A 208 2.29 7.98 9.44
CA THR A 208 3.43 7.11 9.11
C THR A 208 4.74 7.89 9.08
N LEU A 209 4.76 9.11 8.53
CA LEU A 209 5.92 10.00 8.55
C LEU A 209 6.38 10.30 9.97
N ARG A 210 5.45 10.49 10.91
CA ARG A 210 5.78 10.70 12.32
C ARG A 210 6.46 9.47 12.93
N VAL A 211 5.89 8.28 12.74
CA VAL A 211 6.52 7.03 13.23
C VAL A 211 7.89 6.82 12.59
N MET A 212 8.00 7.07 11.29
CA MET A 212 9.25 6.94 10.54
C MET A 212 10.30 7.99 10.92
N GLN A 213 9.91 9.15 11.47
CA GLN A 213 10.85 10.20 11.82
C GLN A 213 11.87 9.74 12.86
N ASP A 214 11.42 8.98 13.86
CA ASP A 214 12.28 8.42 14.90
C ASP A 214 13.28 7.40 14.32
N VAL A 215 12.91 6.74 13.22
CA VAL A 215 13.71 5.73 12.53
C VAL A 215 14.75 6.36 11.60
N VAL A 216 14.37 7.42 10.88
CA VAL A 216 15.22 8.09 9.88
C VAL A 216 16.20 9.08 10.55
N GLY A 217 15.83 9.64 11.71
CA GLY A 217 16.62 10.63 12.41
C GLY A 217 16.56 12.00 11.74
N GLU A 218 17.30 12.18 10.64
CA GLU A 218 17.35 13.47 9.92
C GLU A 218 16.36 13.48 8.74
N ALA A 219 15.34 14.33 8.82
CA ALA A 219 14.33 14.43 7.76
C ALA A 219 14.92 14.99 6.45
N PRO A 220 14.52 14.46 5.28
CA PRO A 220 14.84 15.06 3.99
C PRO A 220 14.27 16.49 3.89
N GLY A 221 15.06 17.45 3.40
CA GLY A 221 14.61 18.84 3.24
C GLY A 221 13.39 19.02 2.33
N SER A 222 13.12 18.05 1.44
CA SER A 222 11.94 18.02 0.57
C SER A 222 10.61 17.90 1.31
N VAL A 223 10.61 17.59 2.62
CA VAL A 223 9.37 17.51 3.43
C VAL A 223 8.76 18.88 3.69
N ALA A 224 9.56 19.95 3.70
CA ALA A 224 9.12 21.23 4.23
C ALA A 224 7.94 21.83 3.44
N GLU A 225 8.06 21.95 2.12
CA GLU A 225 7.03 22.57 1.29
C GLU A 225 5.72 21.74 1.24
N PRO A 226 5.74 20.42 0.99
CA PRO A 226 4.52 19.61 1.05
C PRO A 226 3.84 19.63 2.43
N LEU A 227 4.61 19.66 3.52
CA LEU A 227 4.02 19.72 4.86
C LEU A 227 3.37 21.08 5.16
N LEU A 228 3.99 22.17 4.73
CA LEU A 228 3.44 23.52 4.87
C LEU A 228 2.18 23.72 4.02
N SER A 229 2.11 23.11 2.83
CA SER A 229 0.93 23.21 1.96
C SER A 229 -0.28 22.49 2.56
N VAL A 230 -0.05 21.38 3.27
CA VAL A 230 -1.09 20.62 3.98
C VAL A 230 -1.79 21.43 5.07
N LEU A 231 -1.16 22.46 5.65
CA LEU A 231 -1.81 23.36 6.62
C LEU A 231 -3.01 24.13 6.04
N ARG A 232 -3.13 24.21 4.70
CA ARG A 232 -4.31 24.75 4.01
C ARG A 232 -5.51 23.79 3.99
N SER A 233 -5.32 22.54 4.41
CA SER A 233 -6.39 21.54 4.41
C SER A 233 -7.55 21.99 5.28
N ARG A 234 -8.78 21.74 4.83
CA ARG A 234 -10.01 21.97 5.61
C ARG A 234 -10.32 20.86 6.59
N HIS A 235 -9.60 19.75 6.49
CA HIS A 235 -9.81 18.56 7.30
C HIS A 235 -8.96 18.67 8.56
N LEU A 236 -9.64 18.82 9.71
CA LEU A 236 -8.98 19.04 11.01
C LEU A 236 -8.05 17.89 11.41
N GLU A 237 -8.41 16.65 11.05
CA GLU A 237 -7.58 15.47 11.25
C GLU A 237 -6.24 15.55 10.52
N VAL A 238 -6.26 16.04 9.27
CA VAL A 238 -5.04 16.24 8.46
C VAL A 238 -4.20 17.36 9.05
N GLN A 239 -4.82 18.48 9.44
CA GLN A 239 -4.11 19.58 10.09
C GLN A 239 -3.46 19.15 11.41
N TYR A 240 -4.20 18.40 12.22
CA TYR A 240 -3.70 17.89 13.49
C TYR A 240 -2.44 17.05 13.28
N GLU A 241 -2.49 16.07 12.38
CA GLU A 241 -1.33 15.21 12.10
C GLU A 241 -0.15 15.99 11.51
N ALA A 242 -0.42 16.98 10.65
CA ALA A 242 0.60 17.87 10.12
C ALA A 242 1.29 18.68 11.22
N ILE A 243 0.53 19.23 12.17
CA ILE A 243 1.07 19.95 13.33
C ILE A 243 1.91 19.03 14.22
N GLN A 244 1.47 17.79 14.45
CA GLN A 244 2.26 16.82 15.22
C GLN A 244 3.59 16.49 14.54
N LEU A 245 3.58 16.27 13.22
CA LEU A 245 4.82 16.04 12.46
C LEU A 245 5.73 17.28 12.48
N LEU A 246 5.17 18.48 12.29
CA LEU A 246 5.93 19.74 12.39
C LEU A 246 6.67 19.85 13.73
N ARG A 247 6.00 19.53 14.84
CA ARG A 247 6.59 19.54 16.18
C ARG A 247 7.76 18.57 16.29
N ALA A 248 7.60 17.35 15.78
CA ALA A 248 8.70 16.36 15.76
C ALA A 248 9.90 16.87 14.93
N LEU A 249 9.64 17.55 13.81
CA LEU A 249 10.67 18.08 12.92
C LEU A 249 11.42 19.31 13.48
N MET A 250 10.94 19.94 14.54
CA MET A 250 11.63 21.10 15.15
C MET A 250 12.99 20.72 15.77
N ALA A 251 13.20 19.44 16.09
CA ALA A 251 14.49 18.93 16.54
C ALA A 251 15.48 18.66 15.39
N CYS A 252 15.02 18.70 14.13
CA CYS A 252 15.82 18.39 12.94
C CYS A 252 16.38 19.65 12.27
N LYS A 253 17.35 19.49 11.35
CA LYS A 253 17.95 20.59 10.57
C LYS A 253 16.94 21.28 9.65
N VAL A 254 15.87 20.57 9.26
CA VAL A 254 14.78 21.12 8.43
C VAL A 254 14.01 22.24 9.16
N ARG A 255 14.14 22.36 10.49
CA ARG A 255 13.53 23.41 11.32
C ARG A 255 13.63 24.80 10.72
N LEU A 256 14.79 25.23 10.21
CA LEU A 256 14.95 26.59 9.69
C LEU A 256 14.04 26.85 8.48
N ALA A 257 13.93 25.88 7.57
CA ALA A 257 13.06 25.97 6.40
C ALA A 257 11.57 25.98 6.83
N LEU A 258 11.20 25.14 7.80
CA LEU A 258 9.84 25.09 8.35
C LEU A 258 9.46 26.40 9.03
N LEU A 259 10.31 26.96 9.89
CA LEU A 259 10.04 28.23 10.58
C LEU A 259 9.89 29.38 9.59
N LYS A 260 10.77 29.49 8.59
CA LYS A 260 10.66 30.50 7.53
C LYS A 260 9.33 30.36 6.78
N GLY A 261 8.95 29.13 6.44
CA GLY A 261 7.69 28.84 5.79
C GLY A 261 6.48 29.20 6.66
N LEU A 262 6.45 28.78 7.92
CA LEU A 262 5.37 29.10 8.86
C LEU A 262 5.19 30.61 9.05
N VAL A 263 6.28 31.37 9.17
CA VAL A 263 6.23 32.83 9.23
C VAL A 263 5.63 33.41 7.94
N ALA A 264 6.04 32.91 6.77
CA ALA A 264 5.46 33.35 5.49
C ALA A 264 3.96 33.04 5.39
N LEU A 265 3.47 31.95 6.00
CA LEU A 265 2.04 31.64 6.06
C LEU A 265 1.25 32.56 7.00
N LEU A 266 1.90 33.10 8.04
CA LEU A 266 1.28 34.04 8.97
C LEU A 266 1.19 35.46 8.39
N ILE A 267 2.13 35.85 7.54
CA ILE A 267 2.11 37.15 6.86
C ILE A 267 0.98 37.11 5.83
N ALA A 268 -0.07 37.90 6.05
CA ALA A 268 -1.18 38.02 5.11
C ALA A 268 -0.68 38.45 3.71
N PRO A 269 -1.25 37.95 2.61
CA PRO A 269 -1.09 38.61 1.33
C PRO A 269 -1.63 40.03 1.49
N ARG A 270 -0.76 41.04 1.34
CA ARG A 270 -1.15 42.45 1.43
C ARG A 270 -2.27 42.74 0.42
N GLU A 271 -3.46 43.04 0.93
CA GLU A 271 -4.45 44.01 0.43
C GLU A 271 -4.82 44.10 -1.08
N GLU A 272 -4.54 43.11 -1.94
CA GLU A 272 -4.97 43.18 -3.35
C GLU A 272 -6.26 42.40 -3.69
N ALA A 273 -6.95 41.81 -2.71
CA ALA A 273 -8.11 40.93 -2.94
C ALA A 273 -9.49 41.56 -2.69
N PHE A 274 -9.61 42.89 -2.64
CA PHE A 274 -10.91 43.58 -2.54
C PHE A 274 -11.22 44.48 -3.75
N ALA A 275 -10.71 44.15 -4.93
CA ALA A 275 -11.22 44.71 -6.18
C ALA A 275 -12.47 43.90 -6.61
N PHE A 276 -13.65 44.46 -6.32
CA PHE A 276 -14.97 44.19 -6.89
C PHE A 276 -15.07 43.01 -7.89
N CYS A 277 -15.79 41.95 -7.51
CA CYS A 277 -16.41 41.04 -8.49
C CYS A 277 -17.92 41.07 -8.30
N ASP A 278 -18.59 41.71 -9.26
CA ASP A 278 -20.01 41.52 -9.54
C ASP A 278 -20.22 40.16 -10.22
N GLU A 279 -21.45 39.64 -10.16
CA GLU A 279 -21.94 38.33 -10.65
C GLU A 279 -21.84 37.12 -9.68
N THR A 280 -23.03 36.58 -9.39
CA THR A 280 -23.40 35.71 -8.26
C THR A 280 -22.80 34.31 -8.25
N ALA A 281 -22.11 33.88 -9.31
CA ALA A 281 -21.39 32.59 -9.34
C ALA A 281 -19.91 32.72 -8.89
N GLN A 282 -19.29 33.89 -9.08
CA GLN A 282 -17.90 34.17 -8.69
C GLN A 282 -17.77 34.51 -7.20
N ALA A 283 -18.83 35.03 -6.57
CA ALA A 283 -18.87 35.35 -5.14
C ALA A 283 -18.55 34.15 -4.22
N LEU A 284 -19.00 32.93 -4.58
CA LEU A 284 -18.74 31.70 -3.81
C LEU A 284 -17.28 31.24 -3.88
N LEU A 285 -16.59 31.49 -5.00
CA LEU A 285 -15.16 31.21 -5.17
C LEU A 285 -14.31 32.33 -4.53
N CYS A 286 -14.71 33.59 -4.68
CA CYS A 286 -14.07 34.75 -4.04
C CYS A 286 -14.13 34.72 -2.51
N LEU A 287 -15.15 34.10 -1.89
CA LEU A 287 -15.19 33.86 -0.44
C LEU A 287 -14.36 32.64 0.00
N ARG A 288 -14.02 31.75 -0.94
CA ARG A 288 -13.37 30.46 -0.66
C ARG A 288 -11.87 30.61 -0.37
N GLU A 289 -11.20 31.51 -1.08
CA GLU A 289 -9.77 31.79 -0.92
C GLU A 289 -9.43 32.55 0.37
N PRO A 290 -10.15 33.62 0.77
CA PRO A 290 -9.93 34.30 2.05
C PRO A 290 -10.09 33.35 3.25
N MET A 291 -11.10 32.48 3.22
CA MET A 291 -11.30 31.49 4.29
C MET A 291 -10.16 30.48 4.40
N LEU A 292 -9.58 30.03 3.27
CA LEU A 292 -8.44 29.11 3.28
C LEU A 292 -7.18 29.76 3.86
N VAL A 293 -6.98 31.07 3.62
CA VAL A 293 -5.87 31.84 4.20
C VAL A 293 -6.01 31.92 5.72
N TYR A 294 -7.20 32.23 6.25
CA TYR A 294 -7.41 32.26 7.70
C TYR A 294 -7.26 30.88 8.36
N ILE A 295 -7.75 29.82 7.72
CA ILE A 295 -7.57 28.44 8.18
C ILE A 295 -6.07 28.10 8.26
N GLN A 296 -5.30 28.45 7.22
CA GLN A 296 -3.87 28.23 7.17
C GLN A 296 -3.13 29.03 8.23
N GLN A 297 -3.46 30.31 8.42
CA GLN A 297 -2.86 31.17 9.45
C GLN A 297 -3.12 30.62 10.85
N ALA A 298 -4.35 30.18 11.14
CA ALA A 298 -4.69 29.58 12.42
C ALA A 298 -3.91 28.27 12.67
N ALA A 299 -3.77 27.42 11.65
CA ALA A 299 -3.00 26.19 11.74
C ALA A 299 -1.49 26.46 11.92
N ALA A 300 -0.95 27.44 11.19
CA ALA A 300 0.45 27.87 11.33
C ALA A 300 0.75 28.45 12.72
N ALA A 301 -0.17 29.25 13.28
CA ALA A 301 -0.05 29.77 14.64
C ALA A 301 0.01 28.64 15.68
N LYS A 302 -0.93 27.66 15.59
CA LYS A 302 -0.95 26.46 16.45
C LYS A 302 0.31 25.59 16.36
N ALA A 303 1.01 25.64 15.23
CA ALA A 303 2.26 24.90 15.03
C ALA A 303 3.44 25.56 15.76
N ILE A 304 3.41 26.88 15.98
CA ILE A 304 4.48 27.65 16.64
C ILE A 304 4.30 27.69 18.17
N GLY A 305 3.07 27.80 18.67
CA GLY A 305 2.76 27.90 20.10
C GLY A 305 1.26 27.84 20.38
#